data_AF-A0A963W8M9-F1
#
_entry.id   AF-A0A963W8M9-F1
#
_cell.length_a   1.000
_cell.length_b   1.000
_cell.length_c   1.000
_cell.angle_alpha   90.00
_cell.angle_beta   90.00
_cell.angle_gamma   90.00
#
_symmetry.space_group_name_H-M   'P 1'
#
loop_
_entity.id
_entity.type
_entity.pdbx_description
1 polymer ?
#
loop_
_entity_poly.entity_id
_entity_poly.type
_entity_poly.pdbx_seq_one_letter_code
_entity_poly.pdbx_strand_id
1 'polypeptide(L)'
;MNMHAELAGEAIPFAIPASRWDNATAATMNESQLLLYRSNLLGSDLTVTNFGGGNTSAKVMETDPLTGAAVEVLWVKGSGGDIGSMKLDGFATLYEDKLLALENHYAGEADDDKMVGFL
;
A
#
# COMPACT_ATOMS: atom_id res chain seq x y z
N MET A 1 -24.69 -48.11 11.40
CA MET A 1 -25.23 -46.94 12.12
C MET A 1 -24.25 -45.80 11.84
N ASN A 2 -24.42 -45.09 10.72
CA ASN A 2 -23.52 -44.00 10.36
C ASN A 2 -24.14 -42.70 10.87
N MET A 3 -23.53 -42.12 11.90
CA MET A 3 -23.81 -40.76 12.34
C MET A 3 -23.41 -39.83 11.21
N HIS A 4 -24.39 -39.26 10.53
CA HIS A 4 -24.20 -38.07 9.73
C HIS A 4 -23.79 -36.95 10.69
N ALA A 5 -22.50 -36.61 10.68
CA ALA A 5 -21.99 -35.44 11.38
C ALA A 5 -22.77 -34.21 10.88
N GLU A 6 -23.37 -33.47 11.80
CA GLU A 6 -24.06 -32.21 11.52
C GLU A 6 -23.15 -31.31 10.67
N LEU A 7 -23.75 -30.81 9.58
CA LEU A 7 -23.14 -29.86 8.67
C LEU A 7 -22.66 -28.64 9.48
N ALA A 8 -21.43 -28.21 9.20
CA ALA A 8 -20.80 -27.04 9.79
C ALA A 8 -21.78 -25.86 9.88
N GLY A 9 -21.81 -25.17 11.03
CA GLY A 9 -22.70 -24.04 11.29
C GLY A 9 -22.63 -22.97 10.20
N GLU A 10 -23.72 -22.19 10.07
CA GLU A 10 -23.86 -21.15 9.05
C GLU A 10 -22.60 -20.29 8.94
N ALA A 11 -22.13 -20.08 7.70
CA ALA A 11 -20.99 -19.22 7.43
C ALA A 11 -21.26 -17.79 7.93
N ILE A 12 -20.25 -17.15 8.52
CA ILE A 12 -20.35 -15.77 8.97
C ILE A 12 -20.70 -14.89 7.76
N PRO A 13 -21.77 -14.09 7.82
CA PRO A 13 -22.14 -13.20 6.73
C PRO A 13 -21.00 -12.24 6.40
N PHE A 14 -20.71 -12.06 5.11
CA PHE A 14 -19.74 -11.07 4.65
C PHE A 14 -20.20 -9.67 5.07
N ALA A 15 -19.39 -8.98 5.87
CA ALA A 15 -19.62 -7.58 6.24
C ALA A 15 -19.02 -6.67 5.17
N ILE A 16 -19.85 -5.84 4.53
CA ILE A 16 -19.37 -4.84 3.58
C ILE A 16 -18.64 -3.74 4.37
N PRO A 17 -17.36 -3.45 4.09
CA PRO A 17 -16.64 -2.37 4.76
C PRO A 17 -17.34 -1.01 4.52
N ALA A 18 -17.50 -0.22 5.58
CA ALA A 18 -18.03 1.13 5.47
C ALA A 18 -16.90 2.11 5.14
N SER A 19 -17.18 3.10 4.29
CA SER A 19 -16.23 4.18 4.03
C SER A 19 -16.01 5.00 5.31
N ARG A 20 -14.74 5.21 5.66
CA ARG A 20 -14.28 6.05 6.78
C ARG A 20 -13.67 7.38 6.31
N TRP A 21 -13.82 7.69 5.03
CA TRP A 21 -13.27 8.89 4.39
C TRP A 21 -14.03 10.15 4.82
N ASP A 22 -13.29 11.17 5.26
CA ASP A 22 -13.82 12.50 5.52
C ASP A 22 -13.24 13.52 4.53
N ASN A 23 -14.12 14.12 3.73
CA ASN A 23 -13.75 15.12 2.73
C ASN A 23 -13.18 16.39 3.35
N ALA A 24 -13.65 16.78 4.54
CA ALA A 24 -13.18 18.00 5.20
C ALA A 24 -11.73 17.85 5.67
N THR A 25 -11.41 16.71 6.29
CA THR A 25 -10.04 16.34 6.67
C THR A 25 -9.13 16.25 5.44
N ALA A 26 -9.55 15.52 4.40
CA ALA A 26 -8.76 15.32 3.19
C ALA A 26 -8.42 16.64 2.47
N ALA A 27 -9.34 17.60 2.43
CA ALA A 27 -9.12 18.89 1.77
C ALA A 27 -7.98 19.73 2.37
N THR A 28 -7.47 19.38 3.56
CA THR A 28 -6.38 20.09 4.24
C THR A 28 -4.99 19.49 3.98
N MET A 29 -4.92 18.40 3.21
CA MET A 29 -3.72 17.57 3.07
C MET A 29 -3.09 17.72 1.69
N ASN A 30 -1.76 17.63 1.63
CA ASN A 30 -1.03 17.43 0.39
C ASN A 30 -1.08 15.94 -0.06
N GLU A 31 -0.57 15.62 -1.25
CA GLU A 31 -0.69 14.27 -1.84
C GLU A 31 -0.08 13.15 -0.97
N SER A 32 1.09 13.38 -0.36
CA SER A 32 1.73 12.39 0.51
C SER A 32 0.96 12.19 1.83
N GLN A 33 0.39 13.26 2.38
CA GLN A 33 -0.53 13.19 3.52
C GLN A 33 -1.85 12.49 3.16
N LEU A 34 -2.38 12.72 1.96
CA LEU A 34 -3.58 12.02 1.46
C LEU A 34 -3.32 10.53 1.26
N LEU A 35 -2.13 10.15 0.78
CA LEU A 35 -1.71 8.75 0.74
C LEU A 35 -1.71 8.16 2.16
N LEU A 36 -1.00 8.78 3.10
CA LEU A 36 -0.95 8.33 4.50
C LEU A 36 -2.35 8.20 5.12
N TYR A 37 -3.23 9.19 4.88
CA TYR A 37 -4.59 9.17 5.40
C TYR A 37 -5.38 7.96 4.88
N ARG A 38 -5.34 7.69 3.57
CA ARG A 38 -5.98 6.51 2.98
C ARG A 38 -5.41 5.22 3.54
N SER A 39 -4.08 5.13 3.65
CA SER A 39 -3.40 3.96 4.22
C SER A 39 -3.89 3.67 5.63
N ASN A 40 -3.92 4.69 6.50
CA ASN A 40 -4.36 4.54 7.88
C ASN A 40 -5.85 4.15 7.97
N LEU A 41 -6.70 4.73 7.12
CA LEU A 41 -8.12 4.33 7.05
C LEU A 41 -8.28 2.86 6.65
N LEU A 42 -7.56 2.41 5.61
CA LEU A 42 -7.59 1.02 5.16
C LEU A 42 -7.06 0.07 6.24
N GLY A 43 -5.93 0.40 6.86
CA GLY A 43 -5.32 -0.42 7.91
C GLY A 43 -6.10 -0.45 9.23
N SER A 44 -6.96 0.55 9.48
CA SER A 44 -7.85 0.57 10.65
C SER A 44 -9.03 -0.41 10.52
N ASP A 45 -9.22 -1.01 9.34
CA ASP A 45 -10.28 -1.98 9.07
C ASP A 45 -9.70 -3.37 8.77
N LEU A 46 -9.73 -4.26 9.76
CA LEU A 46 -9.23 -5.63 9.62
C LEU A 46 -10.06 -6.50 8.66
N THR A 47 -11.21 -6.02 8.18
CA THR A 47 -11.93 -6.66 7.07
C THR A 47 -11.31 -6.33 5.70
N VAL A 48 -10.48 -5.28 5.63
CA VAL A 48 -9.80 -4.82 4.42
C VAL A 48 -8.35 -5.27 4.38
N THR A 49 -7.62 -5.20 5.50
CA THR A 49 -6.20 -5.55 5.55
C THR A 49 -5.93 -6.74 6.47
N ASN A 50 -5.24 -7.75 5.95
CA ASN A 50 -4.69 -8.84 6.76
C ASN A 50 -3.52 -8.34 7.62
N PHE A 51 -3.34 -8.94 8.80
CA PHE A 51 -2.27 -8.59 9.73
C PHE A 51 -0.89 -8.66 9.07
N GLY A 52 -0.12 -7.58 9.13
CA GLY A 52 1.21 -7.48 8.52
C GLY A 52 1.24 -7.41 6.99
N GLY A 53 0.07 -7.32 6.33
CA GLY A 53 -0.06 -7.23 4.87
C GLY A 53 -0.65 -5.91 4.39
N GLY A 54 -0.86 -5.84 3.06
CA GLY A 54 -1.43 -4.67 2.39
C GLY A 54 -0.35 -3.69 1.90
N ASN A 55 -0.56 -3.15 0.70
CA ASN A 55 0.30 -2.13 0.10
C ASN A 55 -0.55 -0.94 -0.33
N THR A 56 0.02 0.25 -0.20
CA THR A 56 -0.54 1.49 -0.74
C THR A 56 0.57 2.27 -1.41
N SER A 57 0.21 2.96 -2.47
CA SER A 57 1.13 3.84 -3.18
C SER A 57 0.41 5.02 -3.81
N ALA A 58 1.17 6.09 -4.08
CA ALA A 58 0.73 7.21 -4.89
C ALA A 58 1.92 7.72 -5.71
N LYS A 59 1.63 8.21 -6.92
CA LYS A 59 2.57 8.98 -7.71
C LYS A 59 2.40 10.44 -7.34
N VAL A 60 3.48 11.09 -6.93
CA VAL A 60 3.49 12.48 -6.44
C VAL A 60 4.57 13.25 -7.17
N MET A 61 4.24 14.44 -7.67
CA MET A 61 5.25 15.36 -8.19
C MET A 61 6.03 15.97 -7.04
N GLU A 62 7.33 15.74 -7.01
CA GLU A 62 8.26 16.24 -6.00
C GLU A 62 9.36 17.07 -6.66
N THR A 63 10.08 17.86 -5.86
CA THR A 63 11.28 18.56 -6.32
C THR A 63 12.51 17.70 -6.00
N ASP A 64 13.26 17.30 -7.02
CA ASP A 64 14.53 16.59 -6.84
C ASP A 64 15.52 17.51 -6.07
N PRO A 65 16.03 17.09 -4.90
CA PRO A 65 16.89 17.91 -4.06
C PRO A 65 18.27 18.18 -4.67
N LEU A 66 18.72 17.39 -5.65
CA LEU A 66 20.00 17.54 -6.32
C LEU A 66 19.91 18.45 -7.53
N THR A 67 18.84 18.32 -8.31
CA THR A 67 18.70 19.03 -9.59
C THR A 67 17.74 20.22 -9.53
N GLY A 68 16.84 20.26 -8.54
CA GLY A 68 15.75 21.23 -8.44
C GLY A 68 14.63 21.00 -9.47
N ALA A 69 14.68 19.92 -10.24
CA ALA A 69 13.67 19.61 -11.24
C ALA A 69 12.40 19.03 -10.60
N ALA A 70 11.25 19.30 -11.21
CA ALA A 70 10.02 18.60 -10.88
C ALA A 70 10.07 17.18 -11.46
N VAL A 71 9.95 16.17 -10.60
CA VAL A 71 10.04 14.74 -10.94
C VAL A 71 8.86 13.98 -10.36
N GLU A 72 8.41 12.93 -11.02
CA GLU A 72 7.38 12.04 -10.48
C GLU A 72 8.04 10.98 -9.57
N VAL A 73 7.54 10.88 -8.34
CA VAL A 73 8.03 9.97 -7.31
C VAL A 73 6.91 9.00 -6.93
N LEU A 74 7.20 7.71 -6.98
CA LEU A 74 6.36 6.70 -6.35
C LEU A 74 6.62 6.69 -4.85
N TRP A 75 5.62 7.08 -4.09
CA TRP A 75 5.53 6.78 -2.67
C TRP A 75 4.90 5.40 -2.53
N VAL A 76 5.56 4.46 -1.88
CA VAL A 76 5.06 3.10 -1.65
C VAL A 76 5.32 2.66 -0.22
N LYS A 77 4.37 1.96 0.39
CA LYS A 77 4.52 1.45 1.76
C LYS A 77 5.85 0.69 1.90
N GLY A 78 6.66 1.10 2.87
CA GLY A 78 7.89 0.39 3.23
C GLY A 78 7.61 -0.96 3.89
N SER A 79 8.63 -1.81 3.97
CA SER A 79 8.55 -3.11 4.66
C SER A 79 8.37 -2.94 6.17
N GLY A 80 7.70 -3.91 6.82
CA GLY A 80 7.58 -4.00 8.28
C GLY A 80 6.64 -2.99 8.97
N GLY A 81 6.25 -1.91 8.30
CA GLY A 81 5.29 -0.93 8.82
C GLY A 81 3.84 -1.42 8.75
N ASP A 82 3.11 -1.27 9.86
CA ASP A 82 1.66 -1.47 9.93
C ASP A 82 0.94 -0.32 9.22
N ILE A 83 0.15 -0.66 8.19
CA ILE A 83 -0.51 0.33 7.33
C ILE A 83 -1.51 1.21 8.07
N GLY A 84 -2.06 0.73 9.20
CA GLY A 84 -3.03 1.45 10.02
C GLY A 84 -2.40 2.51 10.93
N SER A 85 -1.11 2.39 11.23
CA SER A 85 -0.43 3.20 12.26
C SER A 85 0.90 3.83 11.83
N MET A 86 1.37 3.54 10.61
CA MET A 86 2.58 4.16 10.07
C MET A 86 2.43 5.69 9.94
N LYS A 87 3.57 6.36 9.74
CA LYS A 87 3.65 7.79 9.46
C LYS A 87 4.29 7.98 8.08
N LEU A 88 4.56 9.22 7.67
CA LEU A 88 5.16 9.51 6.38
C LEU A 88 6.52 8.83 6.16
N ASP A 89 7.31 8.64 7.23
CA ASP A 89 8.58 7.91 7.20
C ASP A 89 8.41 6.38 7.01
N GLY A 90 7.17 5.89 7.05
CA GLY A 90 6.82 4.51 6.70
C GLY A 90 6.73 4.26 5.19
N PHE A 91 6.90 5.28 4.34
CA PHE A 91 6.93 5.14 2.89
C PHE A 91 8.37 5.15 2.36
N ALA A 92 8.65 4.25 1.42
CA ALA A 92 9.77 4.39 0.51
C ALA A 92 9.38 5.34 -0.64
N THR A 93 10.34 6.14 -1.10
CA THR A 93 10.17 7.05 -2.23
C THR A 93 11.14 6.66 -3.34
N LEU A 94 10.60 6.40 -4.52
CA LEU A 94 11.34 5.93 -5.68
C LEU A 94 11.09 6.89 -6.84
N TYR A 95 12.14 7.26 -7.58
CA TYR A 95 11.97 7.95 -8.85
C TYR A 95 11.20 7.03 -9.81
N GLU A 96 10.03 7.48 -10.29
CA GLU A 96 9.14 6.64 -11.11
C GLU A 96 9.84 6.18 -12.39
N ASP A 97 10.61 7.07 -13.03
CA ASP A 97 11.33 6.74 -14.27
C ASP A 97 12.38 5.64 -14.06
N LYS A 98 13.05 5.61 -12.90
CA LYS A 98 14.03 4.58 -12.55
C LYS A 98 13.36 3.26 -12.22
N LEU A 99 12.24 3.31 -11.49
CA LEU A 99 11.45 2.12 -11.20
C LEU A 99 10.96 1.46 -12.50
N LEU A 100 10.40 2.22 -13.43
CA LEU A 100 9.93 1.70 -14.72
C LEU A 100 11.08 1.15 -15.57
N ALA A 101 12.28 1.74 -15.48
CA ALA A 101 13.45 1.25 -16.20
C ALA A 101 13.86 -0.18 -15.78
N LEU A 102 13.44 -0.65 -14.60
CA LEU A 102 13.66 -2.01 -14.12
C LEU A 102 13.00 -3.07 -15.00
N GLU A 103 11.95 -2.73 -15.76
CA GLU A 103 11.31 -3.66 -16.71
C GLU A 103 12.32 -4.25 -17.70
N ASN A 104 13.35 -3.49 -18.10
CA ASN A 104 14.40 -3.97 -19.00
C ASN A 104 15.29 -5.07 -18.40
N HIS A 105 15.26 -5.22 -17.07
CA HIS A 105 16.05 -6.20 -16.34
C HIS A 105 15.23 -7.41 -15.86
N TYR A 106 13.90 -7.38 -16.02
CA TYR A 106 13.00 -8.43 -15.55
C TYR A 106 12.74 -9.48 -16.64
N ALA A 107 13.21 -10.71 -16.44
CA ALA A 107 13.01 -11.82 -17.36
C ALA A 107 11.99 -12.87 -16.86
N GLY A 108 11.42 -12.68 -15.66
CA GLY A 108 10.42 -13.55 -15.03
C GLY A 108 10.65 -13.72 -13.53
N GLU A 109 9.84 -14.55 -12.87
CA GLU A 109 9.81 -14.73 -11.40
C GLU A 109 11.18 -15.08 -10.78
N ALA A 110 12.06 -15.76 -11.52
CA ALA A 110 13.40 -16.09 -11.05
C ALA A 110 14.29 -14.84 -10.81
N ASP A 111 13.91 -13.68 -11.37
CA ASP A 111 14.61 -12.42 -11.17
C ASP A 111 14.12 -11.63 -9.94
N ASP A 112 13.08 -12.07 -9.22
CA ASP A 112 12.47 -11.28 -8.13
C ASP A 112 13.50 -10.75 -7.11
N ASP A 113 14.40 -11.62 -6.63
CA ASP A 113 15.47 -11.22 -5.68
C ASP A 113 16.48 -10.25 -6.31
N LYS A 114 16.79 -10.43 -7.60
CA LYS A 114 17.68 -9.55 -8.36
C LYS A 114 17.05 -8.16 -8.52
N MET A 115 15.72 -8.08 -8.70
CA MET A 115 15.03 -6.80 -8.84
C MET A 115 15.13 -5.96 -7.57
N VAL A 116 15.09 -6.59 -6.39
CA VAL A 116 15.29 -5.90 -5.10
C VAL A 116 16.66 -5.25 -5.01
N GLY A 117 17.70 -5.85 -5.60
CA GLY A 117 19.07 -5.30 -5.58
C GLY A 117 19.27 -4.02 -6.38
N PHE A 118 18.29 -3.57 -7.17
CA PHE A 118 18.35 -2.32 -7.92
C PHE A 118 17.63 -1.14 -7.24
N LEU A 119 16.92 -1.41 -6.14
CA LEU A 119 16.12 -0.43 -5.37
C LEU A 119 16.86 0.00 -4.11
#